data_AF-X0VVP4-F1
#
_entry.id   AF-X0VVP4-F1
#
_cell.length_a   1.000
_cell.length_b   1.000
_cell.length_c   1.000
_cell.angle_alpha   90.00
_cell.angle_beta   90.00
_cell.angle_gamma   90.00
#
_symmetry.space_group_name_H-M   'P 1'
#
loop_
_entity.id
_entity.type
_entity.pdbx_description
1 polymer ?
#
loop_
_entity_poly.entity_id
_entity_poly.type
_entity_poly.pdbx_seq_one_letter_code
_entity_poly.pdbx_strand_id
1 'polypeptide(L)'
;VVIVGTSLAIYGLYNYFNGIEKIYTLDKKHYLGMVTSTYVNHNHIGGYFELAIPLAIGLILAKERLLRRGKIGKISSVIFGSLLPLAAAVIMIIALVFTYSRGAWIGFFGSMIGFGIIIALWLKIFKGWSRPKKWGIFAVIAVIIISAAMFMPEDIKQRATTLLEFKEGEFEDMSIQGRLIVNRNTLEMIKDYPILGSGPGTFNILYPKYRDPRLRTFMNATHNDYLQYAEEMGLFGIGSFILLLVLFCKKSLNLIKNLPDKYLQGLT
;
A
#
# COMPACT_ATOMS: atom_id res chain seq x y z
N VAL A 1 -5.41 7.35 -11.60
CA VAL A 1 -4.50 6.67 -10.66
C VAL A 1 -3.06 6.68 -11.18
N VAL A 2 -2.69 5.94 -12.24
CA VAL A 2 -1.30 5.86 -12.71
C VAL A 2 -0.72 7.24 -13.07
N ILE A 3 -1.44 8.06 -13.85
CA ILE A 3 -1.01 9.43 -14.20
C ILE A 3 -0.72 10.26 -12.95
N VAL A 4 -1.65 10.27 -12.00
CA VAL A 4 -1.50 10.99 -10.73
C VAL A 4 -0.29 10.46 -9.95
N GLY A 5 -0.09 9.14 -9.88
CA GLY A 5 1.07 8.53 -9.25
C GLY A 5 2.39 8.95 -9.89
N THR A 6 2.45 8.95 -11.22
CA THR A 6 3.62 9.43 -11.97
C THR A 6 3.88 10.91 -11.70
N SER A 7 2.86 11.77 -11.73
CA SER A 7 3.01 13.20 -11.43
C SER A 7 3.53 13.43 -10.01
N LEU A 8 2.99 12.70 -9.03
CA LEU A 8 3.44 12.77 -7.63
C LEU A 8 4.87 12.27 -7.47
N ALA A 9 5.24 11.19 -8.16
CA ALA A 9 6.59 10.66 -8.15
C ALA A 9 7.61 11.64 -8.76
N ILE A 10 7.28 12.24 -9.91
CA ILE A 10 8.12 13.27 -10.55
C ILE A 10 8.29 14.47 -9.63
N TYR A 11 7.19 15.01 -9.08
CA TYR A 11 7.23 16.16 -8.18
C TYR A 11 8.05 15.87 -6.92
N GLY A 12 7.82 14.72 -6.30
CA GLY A 12 8.52 14.31 -5.09
C GLY A 12 10.03 14.10 -5.30
N LEU A 13 10.40 13.43 -6.41
CA LEU A 13 11.80 13.23 -6.76
C LEU A 13 12.50 14.54 -7.12
N TYR A 14 11.82 15.42 -7.86
CA TYR A 14 12.34 16.75 -8.16
C TYR A 14 12.65 17.52 -6.88
N ASN A 15 11.71 17.58 -5.93
CA ASN A 15 11.94 18.25 -4.65
C ASN A 15 13.11 17.61 -3.88
N TYR A 16 13.14 16.28 -3.80
CA TYR A 16 14.19 15.54 -3.09
C TYR A 16 15.59 15.82 -3.63
N PHE A 17 15.80 15.68 -4.95
CA PHE A 17 17.12 15.85 -5.56
C PHE A 17 17.60 17.30 -5.59
N ASN A 18 16.69 18.27 -5.51
CA ASN A 18 17.04 19.69 -5.42
C ASN A 18 17.11 20.19 -3.96
N GLY A 19 16.94 19.32 -2.97
CA GLY A 19 16.93 19.71 -1.55
C GLY A 19 15.77 20.65 -1.18
N ILE A 20 14.68 20.63 -1.94
CA ILE A 20 13.52 21.49 -1.73
C ILE A 20 12.62 20.84 -0.66
N GLU A 21 12.71 21.35 0.57
CA GLU A 21 11.87 20.91 1.68
C GLU A 21 10.59 21.77 1.77
N LYS A 22 9.85 21.85 0.65
CA LYS A 22 8.57 22.55 0.57
C LYS A 22 7.49 21.68 -0.07
N ILE A 23 6.26 21.88 0.37
CA ILE A 23 5.05 21.35 -0.25
C ILE A 23 4.30 22.55 -0.81
N TYR A 24 4.35 22.70 -2.13
CA TYR A 24 3.94 23.94 -2.82
C TYR A 24 4.66 25.17 -2.24
N THR A 25 3.95 26.02 -1.48
CA THR A 25 4.47 27.22 -0.85
C THR A 25 4.80 27.04 0.63
N LEU A 26 4.44 25.89 1.23
CA LEU A 26 4.57 25.64 2.66
C LEU A 26 5.88 24.91 2.97
N ASP A 27 6.57 25.38 4.01
CA ASP A 27 7.78 24.71 4.50
C ASP A 27 7.44 23.38 5.16
N LYS A 28 8.18 22.36 4.76
CA LYS A 28 8.05 21.01 5.30
C LYS A 28 8.72 20.98 6.68
N LYS A 29 7.96 20.62 7.70
CA LYS A 29 8.44 20.54 9.10
C LYS A 29 8.84 19.14 9.53
N HIS A 30 8.35 18.12 8.82
CA HIS A 30 8.52 16.70 9.18
C HIS A 30 9.03 15.90 7.98
N TYR A 31 9.72 14.78 8.25
CA TYR A 31 10.24 13.86 7.22
C TYR A 31 11.18 14.51 6.21
N LEU A 32 12.03 15.44 6.67
CA LEU A 32 13.07 16.09 5.86
C LEU A 32 14.02 15.05 5.25
N GLY A 33 14.52 15.30 4.05
CA GLY A 33 15.37 14.35 3.32
C GLY A 33 14.63 13.09 2.87
N MET A 34 13.31 13.17 2.67
CA MET A 34 12.48 12.06 2.20
C MET A 34 11.49 12.53 1.14
N VAL A 35 11.17 11.65 0.19
CA VAL A 35 10.10 11.88 -0.77
C VAL A 35 8.76 11.81 -0.04
N THR A 36 8.10 12.96 0.06
CA THR A 36 6.71 13.07 0.53
C THR A 36 5.77 13.56 -0.58
N SER A 37 6.31 14.16 -1.66
CA SER A 37 5.53 14.74 -2.74
C SER A 37 4.54 15.79 -2.20
N THR A 38 3.28 15.76 -2.62
CA THR A 38 2.21 16.61 -2.08
C THR A 38 1.66 16.10 -0.76
N TYR A 39 2.09 14.93 -0.29
CA TYR A 39 1.72 14.40 1.01
C TYR A 39 2.66 15.00 2.06
N VAL A 40 2.14 15.30 3.25
CA VAL A 40 2.97 15.73 4.39
C VAL A 40 3.75 14.55 4.97
N ASN A 41 3.21 13.33 4.83
CA ASN A 41 3.77 12.11 5.42
C ASN A 41 4.32 11.16 4.34
N HIS A 42 5.59 10.78 4.47
CA HIS A 42 6.28 9.86 3.56
C HIS A 42 5.61 8.46 3.47
N ASN A 43 4.93 8.02 4.54
CA ASN A 43 4.20 6.76 4.53
C ASN A 43 2.94 6.82 3.66
N HIS A 44 2.26 7.98 3.60
CA HIS A 44 1.02 8.12 2.83
C HIS A 44 1.29 8.10 1.31
N ILE A 45 2.35 8.78 0.87
CA ILE A 45 2.75 8.72 -0.54
C ILE A 45 3.26 7.33 -0.92
N GLY A 46 3.96 6.65 0.00
CA GLY A 46 4.32 5.24 -0.13
C GLY A 46 3.08 4.37 -0.38
N GLY A 47 2.07 4.51 0.48
CA GLY A 47 0.76 3.82 0.35
C GLY A 47 0.10 4.04 -1.00
N TYR A 48 0.20 5.24 -1.56
CA TYR A 48 -0.32 5.52 -2.90
C TYR A 48 0.47 4.75 -3.99
N PHE A 49 1.80 4.75 -3.93
CA PHE A 49 2.64 4.04 -4.90
C PHE A 49 2.43 2.53 -4.87
N GLU A 50 2.26 1.95 -3.68
CA GLU A 50 1.98 0.52 -3.49
C GLU A 50 0.73 0.04 -4.24
N LEU A 51 -0.27 0.92 -4.40
CA LEU A 51 -1.49 0.66 -5.15
C LEU A 51 -1.34 0.99 -6.64
N ALA A 52 -0.63 2.07 -6.97
CA ALA A 52 -0.52 2.57 -8.33
C ALA A 52 0.44 1.75 -9.22
N ILE A 53 1.53 1.21 -8.66
CA ILE A 53 2.51 0.40 -9.39
C ILE A 53 1.89 -0.90 -9.93
N PRO A 54 1.19 -1.74 -9.14
CA PRO A 54 0.51 -2.94 -9.67
C PRO A 54 -0.43 -2.61 -10.83
N LEU A 55 -1.16 -1.49 -10.73
CA LEU A 55 -2.08 -1.04 -11.77
C LEU A 55 -1.34 -0.67 -13.06
N ALA A 56 -0.21 0.03 -12.96
CA ALA A 56 0.63 0.35 -14.12
C ALA A 56 1.14 -0.92 -14.81
N ILE A 57 1.56 -1.93 -14.05
CA ILE A 57 1.95 -3.25 -14.59
C ILE A 57 0.74 -3.95 -15.24
N GLY A 58 -0.43 -3.89 -14.62
CA GLY A 58 -1.68 -4.44 -15.16
C GLY A 58 -2.06 -3.85 -16.52
N LEU A 59 -1.82 -2.55 -16.74
CA LEU A 59 -2.03 -1.90 -18.04
C LEU A 59 -1.13 -2.48 -19.13
N ILE A 60 0.12 -2.85 -18.80
CA ILE A 60 1.05 -3.49 -19.74
C ILE A 60 0.52 -4.86 -20.17
N LEU A 61 0.02 -5.64 -19.21
CA LEU A 61 -0.56 -6.97 -19.47
C LEU A 61 -1.84 -6.89 -20.31
N ALA A 62 -2.61 -5.81 -20.15
CA ALA A 62 -3.85 -5.58 -20.90
C ALA A 62 -3.63 -5.11 -22.36
N LYS A 63 -2.40 -4.80 -22.79
CA LYS A 63 -2.13 -4.20 -24.11
C LYS A 63 -2.61 -5.06 -25.28
N GLU A 64 -2.46 -6.39 -25.18
CA GLU A 64 -2.79 -7.31 -26.27
C GLU A 64 -4.29 -7.28 -26.58
N ARG A 65 -5.14 -6.95 -25.60
CA ARG A 65 -6.58 -6.75 -25.78
C ARG A 65 -6.90 -5.49 -26.57
N LEU A 66 -6.23 -4.38 -26.26
CA LEU A 66 -6.44 -3.10 -26.94
C LEU A 66 -6.09 -3.21 -28.43
N LEU A 67 -5.03 -3.97 -28.72
CA LEU A 67 -4.64 -4.36 -30.07
C LEU A 67 -5.69 -5.25 -30.75
N ARG A 68 -6.11 -6.35 -30.10
CA ARG A 68 -7.10 -7.30 -30.67
C ARG A 68 -8.45 -6.67 -30.96
N ARG A 69 -8.88 -5.66 -30.20
CA ARG A 69 -10.14 -4.94 -30.43
C ARG A 69 -10.05 -3.87 -31.52
N GLY A 70 -8.90 -3.71 -32.18
CA GLY A 70 -8.68 -2.70 -33.22
C GLY A 70 -8.80 -1.25 -32.72
N LYS A 71 -8.83 -1.03 -31.40
CA LYS A 71 -9.04 0.30 -30.81
C LYS A 71 -7.82 1.21 -30.94
N ILE A 72 -6.64 0.63 -31.10
CA ILE A 72 -5.36 1.34 -31.06
C ILE A 72 -4.42 0.69 -32.09
N GLY A 73 -3.75 1.51 -32.90
CA GLY A 73 -2.74 1.05 -33.86
C GLY A 73 -1.50 0.43 -33.19
N LYS A 74 -0.70 -0.31 -33.95
CA LYS A 74 0.46 -1.05 -33.43
C LYS A 74 1.46 -0.14 -32.70
N ILE A 75 1.79 1.01 -33.27
CA ILE A 75 2.72 1.99 -32.68
C ILE A 75 2.14 2.60 -31.38
N SER A 76 0.90 3.06 -31.42
CA SER A 76 0.24 3.64 -30.24
C SER A 76 0.05 2.60 -29.13
N SER A 77 -0.13 1.33 -29.44
CA SER A 77 -0.21 0.27 -28.43
C SER A 77 1.12 0.03 -27.70
N VAL A 78 2.26 0.22 -28.38
CA VAL A 78 3.59 0.08 -27.77
C VAL A 78 3.84 1.25 -26.84
N ILE A 79 3.51 2.46 -27.28
CA ILE A 79 3.71 3.68 -26.49
C ILE A 79 2.76 3.71 -25.29
N PHE A 80 1.45 3.69 -25.53
CA PHE A 80 0.43 3.84 -24.48
C PHE A 80 0.16 2.56 -23.69
N GLY A 81 0.40 1.40 -24.28
CA GLY A 81 0.16 0.09 -23.66
C GLY A 81 1.42 -0.60 -23.14
N SER A 82 2.62 -0.03 -23.27
CA SER A 82 3.83 -0.63 -22.69
C SER A 82 4.84 0.39 -22.18
N LEU A 83 5.33 1.28 -23.03
CA LEU A 83 6.41 2.19 -22.66
C LEU A 83 5.99 3.20 -21.58
N LEU A 84 4.85 3.87 -21.75
CA LEU A 84 4.36 4.85 -20.76
C LEU A 84 4.01 4.21 -19.41
N PRO A 85 3.25 3.10 -19.34
CA PRO A 85 3.01 2.43 -18.06
C PRO A 85 4.29 1.87 -17.42
N LEU A 86 5.25 1.38 -18.21
CA LEU A 86 6.54 0.92 -17.69
C LEU A 86 7.35 2.07 -17.10
N ALA A 87 7.49 3.18 -17.84
CA ALA A 87 8.16 4.38 -17.35
C ALA A 87 7.49 4.92 -16.08
N ALA A 88 6.16 4.95 -16.04
CA ALA A 88 5.39 5.31 -14.85
C ALA A 88 5.71 4.40 -13.66
N ALA A 89 5.70 3.08 -13.86
CA ALA A 89 6.03 2.12 -12.80
C ALA A 89 7.46 2.32 -12.29
N VAL A 90 8.45 2.48 -13.18
CA VAL A 90 9.85 2.70 -12.80
C VAL A 90 10.01 3.99 -11.99
N ILE A 91 9.44 5.10 -12.46
CA ILE A 91 9.53 6.39 -11.76
C ILE A 91 8.86 6.30 -10.37
N MET A 92 7.70 5.65 -10.26
CA MET A 92 7.04 5.43 -8.97
C MET A 92 7.84 4.52 -8.04
N ILE A 93 8.51 3.48 -8.55
CA ILE A 93 9.40 2.62 -7.75
C ILE A 93 10.59 3.42 -7.23
N ILE A 94 11.22 4.25 -8.07
CA ILE A 94 12.33 5.12 -7.65
C ILE A 94 11.85 6.08 -6.55
N ALA A 95 10.70 6.73 -6.73
CA ALA A 95 10.11 7.58 -5.72
C ALA A 95 9.80 6.83 -4.42
N LEU A 96 9.25 5.62 -4.51
CA LEU A 96 8.99 4.73 -3.36
C LEU A 96 10.28 4.46 -2.58
N VAL A 97 11.42 4.22 -3.25
CA VAL A 97 12.71 4.00 -2.60
C VAL A 97 13.08 5.18 -1.71
N PHE A 98 13.01 6.39 -2.25
CA PHE A 98 13.36 7.61 -1.56
C PHE A 98 12.30 8.09 -0.56
N THR A 99 11.16 7.38 -0.41
CA THR A 99 10.29 7.61 0.75
C THR A 99 10.92 7.13 2.04
N TYR A 100 11.85 6.16 1.98
CA TYR A 100 12.41 5.46 3.14
C TYR A 100 11.36 4.87 4.11
N SER A 101 10.12 4.65 3.64
CA SER A 101 9.04 4.07 4.45
C SER A 101 9.09 2.54 4.42
N ARG A 102 9.49 1.93 5.53
CA ARG A 102 9.48 0.46 5.71
C ARG A 102 8.10 -0.16 5.50
N GLY A 103 7.08 0.49 6.06
CA GLY A 103 5.70 0.08 5.88
C GLY A 103 5.32 0.07 4.40
N ALA A 104 5.81 1.06 3.65
CA ALA A 104 5.50 1.14 2.24
C ALA A 104 6.20 0.08 1.39
N TRP A 105 7.43 -0.27 1.73
CA TRP A 105 8.12 -1.41 1.11
C TRP A 105 7.42 -2.73 1.37
N ILE A 106 7.04 -2.99 2.63
CA ILE A 106 6.32 -4.21 3.01
C ILE A 106 4.98 -4.28 2.28
N GLY A 107 4.23 -3.18 2.26
CA GLY A 107 2.95 -3.10 1.57
C GLY A 107 3.09 -3.25 0.05
N PHE A 108 4.13 -2.70 -0.56
CA PHE A 108 4.43 -2.86 -1.98
C PHE A 108 4.72 -4.34 -2.33
N PHE A 109 5.54 -5.02 -1.54
CA PHE A 109 5.81 -6.44 -1.77
C PHE A 109 4.57 -7.29 -1.54
N GLY A 110 3.79 -6.99 -0.50
CA GLY A 110 2.48 -7.60 -0.27
C GLY A 110 1.53 -7.40 -1.45
N SER A 111 1.46 -6.19 -2.00
CA SER A 111 0.60 -5.89 -3.16
C SER A 111 1.08 -6.59 -4.43
N MET A 112 2.38 -6.73 -4.65
CA MET A 112 2.95 -7.49 -5.76
C MET A 112 2.67 -8.99 -5.66
N ILE A 113 2.80 -9.57 -4.46
CA ILE A 113 2.45 -10.98 -4.21
C ILE A 113 0.95 -11.19 -4.45
N GLY A 114 0.10 -10.35 -3.87
CA GLY A 114 -1.36 -10.40 -4.06
C GLY A 114 -1.75 -10.24 -5.52
N PHE A 115 -1.16 -9.27 -6.23
CA PHE A 115 -1.35 -9.07 -7.66
C PHE A 115 -0.93 -10.29 -8.48
N GLY A 116 0.21 -10.90 -8.17
CA GLY A 116 0.68 -12.15 -8.79
C GLY A 116 -0.28 -13.32 -8.56
N ILE A 117 -0.80 -13.49 -7.34
CA ILE A 117 -1.81 -14.51 -7.00
C ILE A 117 -3.09 -14.25 -7.80
N ILE A 118 -3.59 -13.01 -7.82
CA ILE A 118 -4.80 -12.64 -8.56
C ILE A 118 -4.62 -12.95 -10.05
N ILE A 119 -3.48 -12.59 -10.64
CA ILE A 119 -3.16 -12.92 -12.03
C ILE A 119 -3.16 -14.44 -12.25
N ALA A 120 -2.47 -15.19 -11.38
CA ALA A 120 -2.38 -16.65 -11.49
C ALA A 120 -3.75 -17.33 -11.42
N LEU A 121 -4.62 -16.86 -10.53
CA LEU A 121 -6.00 -17.33 -10.37
C LEU A 121 -6.89 -16.91 -11.54
N TRP A 122 -6.80 -15.64 -11.96
CA TRP A 122 -7.64 -15.05 -13.00
C TRP A 122 -7.38 -15.70 -14.35
N LEU A 123 -6.12 -15.81 -14.76
CA LEU A 123 -5.75 -16.38 -16.05
C LEU A 123 -5.76 -17.94 -16.08
N LYS A 124 -6.24 -18.62 -15.01
CA LYS A 124 -6.17 -20.09 -14.82
C LYS A 124 -4.83 -20.70 -15.29
N ILE A 125 -3.70 -20.00 -15.05
CA ILE A 125 -2.45 -19.99 -15.86
C ILE A 125 -1.71 -21.32 -15.95
N PHE A 126 -2.10 -22.38 -15.26
CA PHE A 126 -1.38 -23.65 -15.41
C PHE A 126 -1.67 -24.39 -16.73
N LYS A 127 -2.72 -24.02 -17.48
CA LYS A 127 -3.03 -24.62 -18.78
C LYS A 127 -2.72 -23.69 -19.97
N GLY A 128 -1.46 -23.35 -20.24
CA GLY A 128 -1.13 -22.72 -21.54
C GLY A 128 0.14 -21.86 -21.66
N TRP A 129 0.71 -21.36 -20.57
CA TRP A 129 1.97 -20.61 -20.62
C TRP A 129 3.18 -21.55 -20.58
N SER A 130 4.13 -21.37 -21.51
CA SER A 130 5.41 -22.07 -21.45
C SER A 130 6.19 -21.63 -20.20
N ARG A 131 6.81 -22.60 -19.51
CA ARG A 131 7.56 -22.39 -18.27
C ARG A 131 8.47 -21.13 -18.30
N PRO A 132 9.29 -20.85 -19.33
CA PRO A 132 10.25 -19.74 -19.27
C PRO A 132 9.62 -18.34 -19.13
N LYS A 133 8.44 -18.09 -19.71
CA LYS A 133 7.77 -16.77 -19.61
C LYS A 133 7.20 -16.50 -18.22
N LYS A 134 6.77 -17.55 -17.51
CA LYS A 134 6.30 -17.46 -16.12
C LYS A 134 7.44 -17.07 -15.19
N TRP A 135 8.54 -17.81 -15.28
CA TRP A 135 9.70 -17.60 -14.44
C TRP A 135 10.40 -16.28 -14.74
N GLY A 136 10.34 -15.78 -15.98
CA GLY A 136 10.88 -14.46 -16.34
C GLY A 136 10.22 -13.29 -15.57
N ILE A 137 8.88 -13.27 -15.46
CA ILE A 137 8.18 -12.20 -14.71
C ILE A 137 8.46 -12.33 -13.21
N PHE A 138 8.40 -13.54 -12.65
CA PHE A 138 8.74 -13.76 -11.24
C PHE A 138 10.21 -13.44 -10.94
N ALA A 139 11.14 -13.72 -11.85
CA ALA A 139 12.54 -13.37 -11.71
C ALA A 139 12.75 -11.86 -11.77
N VAL A 140 12.08 -11.14 -12.67
CA VAL A 140 12.16 -9.67 -12.73
C VAL A 140 11.59 -9.05 -11.46
N ILE A 141 10.45 -9.54 -10.97
CA ILE A 141 9.89 -9.09 -9.69
C ILE A 141 10.88 -9.40 -8.57
N ALA A 142 11.38 -10.63 -8.46
CA ALA A 142 12.34 -11.01 -7.43
C ALA A 142 13.62 -10.17 -7.47
N VAL A 143 14.15 -9.86 -8.65
CA VAL A 143 15.30 -8.97 -8.81
C VAL A 143 14.97 -7.56 -8.32
N ILE A 144 13.80 -7.01 -8.64
CA ILE A 144 13.36 -5.71 -8.13
C ILE A 144 13.25 -5.72 -6.60
N ILE A 145 12.71 -6.80 -6.00
CA ILE A 145 12.62 -6.99 -4.54
C ILE A 145 14.02 -7.03 -3.92
N ILE A 146 14.93 -7.82 -4.50
CA ILE A 146 16.29 -7.99 -3.99
C ILE A 146 17.09 -6.68 -4.12
N SER A 147 17.03 -6.01 -5.27
CA SER A 147 17.70 -4.72 -5.47
C SER A 147 17.16 -3.67 -4.49
N ALA A 148 15.85 -3.58 -4.33
CA ALA A 148 15.22 -2.71 -3.34
C ALA A 148 15.72 -2.98 -1.91
N ALA A 149 15.82 -4.25 -1.51
CA ALA A 149 16.34 -4.64 -0.20
C ALA A 149 17.84 -4.32 -0.04
N MET A 150 18.62 -4.41 -1.11
CA MET A 150 20.06 -4.11 -1.11
C MET A 150 20.35 -2.62 -1.00
N PHE A 151 19.53 -1.76 -1.61
CA PHE A 151 19.67 -0.29 -1.56
C PHE A 151 18.99 0.34 -0.33
N MET A 152 18.55 -0.46 0.64
CA MET A 152 18.05 0.04 1.92
C MET A 152 19.23 0.63 2.73
N PRO A 153 19.19 1.93 3.10
CA PRO A 153 20.27 2.57 3.84
C PRO A 153 20.66 1.83 5.13
N GLU A 154 21.95 1.79 5.44
CA GLU A 154 22.51 1.04 6.57
C GLU A 154 21.99 1.52 7.95
N ASP A 155 21.69 2.81 8.09
CA ASP A 155 21.03 3.38 9.27
C ASP A 155 19.67 2.74 9.57
N ILE A 156 19.01 2.15 8.56
CA ILE A 156 17.74 1.46 8.69
C ILE A 156 17.93 -0.01 9.13
N LYS A 157 19.04 -0.65 8.73
CA LYS A 157 19.40 -2.01 9.18
C LYS A 157 19.75 -2.02 10.67
N GLN A 158 20.48 -1.01 11.15
CA GLN A 158 20.84 -0.87 12.56
C GLN A 158 19.64 -0.57 13.47
N ARG A 159 18.56 0.02 12.94
CA ARG A 159 17.31 0.23 13.69
C ARG A 159 16.35 -0.97 13.66
N ALA A 160 16.64 -2.00 12.86
CA ALA A 160 15.85 -3.23 12.81
C ALA A 160 16.13 -4.14 14.02
N THR A 161 17.35 -4.12 14.56
CA THR A 161 17.70 -4.83 15.80
C THR A 161 17.03 -4.21 17.02
N THR A 162 16.73 -2.91 16.99
CA THR A 162 15.98 -2.21 18.06
C THR A 162 14.51 -2.65 18.15
N LEU A 163 13.98 -3.40 17.18
CA LEU A 163 12.64 -3.99 17.26
C LEU A 163 12.56 -5.15 18.26
N LEU A 164 13.68 -5.84 18.49
CA LEU A 164 13.77 -6.99 19.39
C LEU A 164 14.17 -6.57 20.81
N GLU A 165 14.78 -5.39 20.95
CA GLU A 165 15.10 -4.81 22.25
C GLU A 165 13.91 -3.95 22.72
N PHE A 166 13.08 -4.51 23.60
CA PHE A 166 12.21 -3.71 24.47
C PHE A 166 13.08 -2.90 25.41
N LYS A 167 13.63 -1.77 24.93
CA LYS A 167 14.32 -0.83 25.82
C LYS A 167 13.28 -0.21 26.74
N GLU A 168 13.48 -0.37 28.05
CA GLU A 168 12.72 0.35 29.06
C GLU A 168 13.05 1.85 28.93
N GLY A 169 12.11 2.62 28.39
CA GLY A 169 12.28 4.05 28.13
C GLY A 169 11.05 4.69 27.49
N GLU A 170 11.10 6.01 27.29
CA GLU A 170 10.06 6.79 26.60
C GLU A 170 9.91 6.30 25.15
N PHE A 171 8.73 5.79 24.80
CA PHE A 171 8.48 5.32 23.44
C PHE A 171 8.15 6.51 22.54
N GLU A 172 8.80 6.58 21.38
CA GLU A 172 8.35 7.47 20.32
C GLU A 172 7.01 6.95 19.81
N ASP A 173 5.97 7.79 19.90
CA ASP A 173 4.57 7.42 19.63
C ASP A 173 4.32 6.88 18.22
N MET A 174 5.16 7.27 17.24
CA MET A 174 5.10 6.78 15.86
C MET A 174 5.98 5.54 15.60
N SER A 175 6.66 5.02 16.61
CA SER A 175 7.43 3.78 16.51
C SER A 175 6.52 2.55 16.44
N ILE A 176 7.08 1.41 16.01
CA ILE A 176 6.35 0.13 16.00
C ILE A 176 5.92 -0.27 17.42
N GLN A 177 6.77 -0.04 18.43
CA GLN A 177 6.46 -0.36 19.83
C GLN A 177 5.31 0.52 20.35
N GLY A 178 5.32 1.82 20.08
CA GLY A 178 4.22 2.73 20.41
C GLY A 178 2.89 2.26 19.82
N ARG A 179 2.88 1.88 18.53
CA ARG A 179 1.68 1.35 17.85
C ARG A 179 1.20 0.02 18.46
N LEU A 180 2.10 -0.87 18.87
CA LEU A 180 1.71 -2.13 19.53
C LEU A 180 1.04 -1.88 20.88
N ILE A 181 1.54 -0.92 21.66
CA ILE A 181 0.92 -0.50 22.93
C ILE A 181 -0.46 0.10 22.67
N VAL A 182 -0.59 1.01 21.70
CA VAL A 182 -1.88 1.62 21.32
C VAL A 182 -2.89 0.56 20.86
N ASN A 183 -2.46 -0.39 20.03
CA ASN A 183 -3.32 -1.50 19.60
C ASN A 183 -3.79 -2.35 20.79
N ARG A 184 -2.90 -2.66 21.73
CA ARG A 184 -3.24 -3.41 22.95
C ARG A 184 -4.25 -2.65 23.81
N ASN A 185 -4.04 -1.35 24.02
CA ASN A 185 -4.95 -0.51 24.80
C ASN A 185 -6.33 -0.41 24.10
N THR A 186 -6.34 -0.33 22.77
CA THR A 186 -7.60 -0.34 21.98
C THR A 186 -8.34 -1.68 22.14
N LEU A 187 -7.65 -2.81 22.27
CA LEU A 187 -8.29 -4.08 22.57
C LEU A 187 -8.96 -4.10 23.95
N GLU A 188 -8.38 -3.42 24.95
CA GLU A 188 -9.04 -3.26 26.25
C GLU A 188 -10.29 -2.35 26.15
N MET A 189 -10.23 -1.30 25.33
CA MET A 189 -11.41 -0.46 25.04
C MET A 189 -12.55 -1.26 24.38
N ILE A 190 -12.21 -2.13 23.42
CA ILE A 190 -13.19 -3.03 22.76
C ILE A 190 -13.85 -3.97 23.79
N LYS A 191 -13.12 -4.45 24.80
CA LYS A 191 -13.70 -5.33 25.84
C LYS A 191 -14.72 -4.60 26.71
N ASP A 192 -14.54 -3.31 26.94
CA ASP A 192 -15.47 -2.49 27.72
C ASP A 192 -16.74 -2.13 26.94
N TYR A 193 -16.66 -2.04 25.60
CA TYR A 193 -17.79 -1.72 24.72
C TYR A 193 -17.96 -2.72 23.54
N PRO A 194 -18.15 -4.02 23.80
CA PRO A 194 -17.95 -5.05 22.78
C PRO A 194 -19.05 -5.12 21.73
N ILE A 195 -20.29 -4.75 22.04
CA ILE A 195 -21.43 -4.99 21.14
C ILE A 195 -21.61 -3.84 20.14
N LEU A 196 -21.83 -2.63 20.67
CA LEU A 196 -22.14 -1.43 19.88
C LEU A 196 -20.96 -0.47 19.75
N GLY A 197 -19.86 -0.74 20.46
CA GLY A 197 -18.73 0.17 20.54
C GLY A 197 -18.99 1.35 21.47
N SER A 198 -17.97 2.20 21.59
CA SER A 198 -17.97 3.44 22.36
C SER A 198 -18.67 4.61 21.63
N GLY A 199 -18.90 4.47 20.32
CA GLY A 199 -19.52 5.46 19.44
C GLY A 199 -18.55 6.02 18.39
N PRO A 200 -19.04 6.44 17.21
CA PRO A 200 -18.20 6.96 16.13
C PRO A 200 -17.38 8.19 16.55
N GLY A 201 -16.08 8.18 16.27
CA GLY A 201 -15.16 9.28 16.58
C GLY A 201 -14.90 9.51 18.07
N THR A 202 -15.21 8.54 18.94
CA THR A 202 -15.00 8.69 20.40
C THR A 202 -13.63 8.22 20.88
N PHE A 203 -12.82 7.59 20.01
CA PHE A 203 -11.52 7.04 20.35
C PHE A 203 -10.63 8.03 21.11
N ASN A 204 -10.46 9.25 20.60
CA ASN A 204 -9.59 10.27 21.20
C ASN A 204 -10.10 10.82 22.54
N ILE A 205 -11.40 10.69 22.82
CA ILE A 205 -12.03 11.07 24.09
C ILE A 205 -11.80 9.98 25.13
N LEU A 206 -11.92 8.71 24.73
CA LEU A 206 -11.88 7.57 25.62
C LEU A 206 -10.46 7.04 25.86
N TYR A 207 -9.59 7.09 24.85
CA TYR A 207 -8.21 6.58 24.89
C TYR A 207 -7.37 7.09 26.08
N PRO A 208 -7.47 8.35 26.54
CA PRO A 208 -6.75 8.82 27.73
C PRO A 208 -6.96 7.94 28.98
N LYS A 209 -8.11 7.28 29.14
CA LYS A 209 -8.38 6.35 30.26
C LYS A 209 -7.57 5.04 30.16
N TYR A 210 -7.19 4.63 28.95
CA TYR A 210 -6.49 3.37 28.66
C TYR A 210 -5.03 3.59 28.28
N ARG A 211 -4.58 4.85 28.26
CA ARG A 211 -3.26 5.23 27.79
C ARG A 211 -2.17 4.76 28.76
N ASP A 212 -1.13 4.16 28.20
CA ASP A 212 0.08 3.84 28.94
C ASP A 212 0.83 5.13 29.32
N PRO A 213 1.20 5.35 30.60
CA PRO A 213 1.92 6.55 31.05
C PRO A 213 3.26 6.80 30.33
N ARG A 214 3.84 5.78 29.70
CA ARG A 214 5.10 5.87 28.93
C ARG A 214 4.92 6.57 27.58
N LEU A 215 3.69 6.69 27.08
CA LEU A 215 3.37 7.43 25.85
C LEU A 215 3.14 8.89 26.22
N ARG A 216 3.80 9.85 25.55
CA ARG A 216 3.77 11.29 25.91
C ARG A 216 2.94 12.16 24.97
N THR A 217 2.67 11.72 23.74
CA THR A 217 1.85 12.48 22.79
C THR A 217 0.37 12.15 22.90
N PHE A 218 -0.47 13.13 22.58
CA PHE A 218 -1.90 12.92 22.36
C PHE A 218 -2.13 11.98 21.16
N MET A 219 -2.88 10.91 21.38
CA MET A 219 -3.27 9.96 20.33
C MET A 219 -4.67 10.32 19.82
N ASN A 220 -4.76 10.63 18.54
CA ASN A 220 -6.02 10.94 17.87
C ASN A 220 -6.64 9.73 17.16
N ALA A 221 -5.88 8.66 16.96
CA ALA A 221 -6.31 7.44 16.28
C ALA A 221 -5.47 6.23 16.73
N THR A 222 -6.00 5.01 16.56
CA THR A 222 -5.25 3.77 16.80
C THR A 222 -4.15 3.56 15.75
N HIS A 223 -4.28 4.20 14.57
CA HIS A 223 -3.52 3.90 13.36
C HIS A 223 -3.67 2.43 12.90
N ASN A 224 -4.79 1.81 13.30
CA ASN A 224 -5.30 0.53 12.81
C ASN A 224 -6.81 0.67 12.65
N ASP A 225 -7.25 0.91 11.43
CA ASP A 225 -8.64 1.24 11.13
C ASP A 225 -9.60 0.12 11.55
N TYR A 226 -9.17 -1.15 11.51
CA TYR A 226 -10.00 -2.29 11.95
C TYR A 226 -10.22 -2.27 13.45
N LEU A 227 -9.18 -1.98 14.24
CA LEU A 227 -9.31 -1.90 15.70
C LEU A 227 -10.09 -0.66 16.11
N GLN A 228 -9.82 0.49 15.49
CA GLN A 228 -10.56 1.71 15.79
C GLN A 228 -12.04 1.56 15.40
N TYR A 229 -12.34 0.96 14.24
CA TYR A 229 -13.72 0.71 13.84
C TYR A 229 -14.42 -0.31 14.75
N ALA A 230 -13.71 -1.35 15.19
CA ALA A 230 -14.25 -2.31 16.16
C ALA A 230 -14.46 -1.68 17.55
N GLU A 231 -13.63 -0.72 17.95
CA GLU A 231 -13.77 0.02 19.20
C GLU A 231 -14.96 0.99 19.15
N GLU A 232 -15.08 1.76 18.07
CA GLU A 232 -16.13 2.78 17.92
C GLU A 232 -17.51 2.18 17.60
N MET A 233 -17.56 1.07 16.85
CA MET A 233 -18.81 0.47 16.35
C MET A 233 -19.10 -0.93 16.90
N GLY A 234 -18.20 -1.48 17.72
CA GLY A 234 -18.33 -2.80 18.33
C GLY A 234 -18.24 -3.96 17.33
N LEU A 235 -18.48 -5.16 17.85
CA LEU A 235 -18.53 -6.41 17.10
C LEU A 235 -19.63 -6.39 16.02
N PHE A 236 -20.74 -5.69 16.27
CA PHE A 236 -21.80 -5.55 15.27
C PHE A 236 -21.32 -4.71 14.08
N GLY A 237 -20.66 -3.57 14.34
CA GLY A 237 -20.09 -2.71 13.32
C GLY A 237 -19.05 -3.44 12.48
N ILE A 238 -18.00 -3.96 13.10
CA ILE A 238 -16.94 -4.68 12.37
C ILE A 238 -17.47 -5.92 11.65
N GLY A 239 -18.43 -6.64 12.25
CA GLY A 239 -19.09 -7.78 11.62
C GLY A 239 -19.85 -7.38 10.35
N SER A 240 -20.60 -6.26 10.40
CA SER A 240 -21.31 -5.73 9.24
C SER A 240 -20.34 -5.30 8.12
N PHE A 241 -19.23 -4.66 8.48
CA PHE A 241 -18.18 -4.25 7.55
C PHE A 241 -17.52 -5.45 6.85
N ILE A 242 -17.13 -6.47 7.62
CA ILE A 242 -16.57 -7.72 7.07
C ILE A 242 -17.58 -8.42 6.16
N LEU A 243 -18.85 -8.47 6.56
CA LEU A 243 -19.91 -9.05 5.73
C LEU A 243 -20.04 -8.32 4.39
N LEU A 244 -20.05 -6.98 4.41
CA LEU A 244 -20.09 -6.16 3.19
C LEU A 244 -18.88 -6.42 2.28
N LEU A 245 -17.68 -6.51 2.84
CA LEU A 245 -16.46 -6.85 2.09
C LEU A 245 -16.57 -8.24 1.44
N VAL A 246 -17.02 -9.25 2.19
CA VAL A 246 -17.21 -10.61 1.67
C VAL A 246 -18.26 -10.63 0.56
N LEU A 247 -19.39 -9.96 0.73
CA LEU A 247 -20.44 -9.86 -0.28
C LEU A 247 -19.95 -9.14 -1.53
N PHE A 248 -19.22 -8.04 -1.38
CA PHE A 248 -18.60 -7.31 -2.47
C PHE A 248 -17.63 -8.19 -3.26
N CYS A 249 -16.73 -8.91 -2.58
CA CYS A 249 -15.79 -9.83 -3.22
C CYS A 249 -16.53 -10.97 -3.94
N LYS A 250 -17.53 -11.60 -3.29
CA LYS A 250 -18.34 -12.66 -3.90
C LYS A 250 -19.06 -12.15 -5.15
N LYS A 251 -19.71 -10.99 -5.09
CA LYS A 251 -20.42 -10.39 -6.21
C LYS A 251 -19.46 -10.04 -7.35
N SER A 252 -18.31 -9.46 -7.04
CA SER A 252 -17.28 -9.12 -8.02
C SER A 252 -16.74 -10.37 -8.73
N LEU A 253 -16.44 -11.43 -7.99
CA LEU A 253 -15.99 -12.70 -8.56
C LEU A 253 -17.06 -13.37 -9.43
N ASN A 254 -18.32 -13.36 -8.99
CA ASN A 254 -19.43 -13.91 -9.78
C ASN A 254 -19.69 -13.08 -11.03
N LEU A 255 -19.58 -11.75 -10.96
CA LEU A 255 -19.67 -10.88 -12.12
C LEU A 255 -18.59 -11.23 -13.14
N ILE A 256 -17.33 -11.30 -12.69
CA ILE A 256 -16.18 -11.65 -13.54
C ILE A 256 -16.39 -13.01 -14.22
N LYS A 257 -16.85 -14.03 -13.49
CA LYS A 257 -17.13 -15.38 -14.04
C LYS A 257 -18.23 -15.40 -15.11
N ASN A 258 -19.15 -14.44 -15.07
CA ASN A 258 -20.31 -14.39 -15.97
C ASN A 258 -20.15 -13.36 -17.10
N LEU A 259 -18.99 -12.71 -17.24
CA LEU A 259 -18.75 -11.73 -18.30
C LEU A 259 -18.78 -12.40 -19.68
N PRO A 260 -19.51 -11.89 -20.68
CA PRO A 260 -19.61 -12.55 -22.00
C PRO A 260 -18.26 -12.64 -22.74
N ASP A 261 -17.31 -11.77 -22.37
CA ASP A 261 -15.97 -11.74 -22.95
C ASP A 261 -15.02 -12.67 -22.17
N LYS A 262 -14.66 -13.81 -22.77
CA LYS A 262 -13.76 -14.82 -22.17
C LYS A 262 -12.43 -14.22 -21.70
N TYR A 263 -11.91 -13.21 -22.40
CA TYR A 263 -10.70 -12.50 -21.97
C TYR A 263 -10.94 -11.70 -20.69
N LEU A 264 -12.13 -11.13 -20.46
CA LEU A 264 -12.48 -10.49 -19.16
C LEU A 264 -12.69 -11.51 -18.04
N GLN A 265 -13.04 -12.75 -18.38
CA GLN A 265 -13.09 -13.84 -17.42
C GLN A 265 -11.70 -14.40 -17.06
N GLY A 266 -10.63 -13.92 -17.73
CA GLY A 266 -9.29 -14.49 -17.65
C GLY A 266 -9.15 -15.84 -18.37
N LEU A 267 -10.11 -16.20 -19.22
CA LEU A 267 -10.06 -17.38 -20.09
C LEU A 267 -9.58 -16.94 -21.48
N THR A 268 -8.30 -17.13 -21.75
CA THR A 268 -7.74 -17.11 -23.12
C THR A 268 -7.28 -18.49 -23.51
#